data_AF-A0A2N3V935-F1
#
_entry.id   AF-A0A2N3V935-F1
#
_cell.length_a   1.000
_cell.length_b   1.000
_cell.length_c   1.000
_cell.angle_alpha   90.00
_cell.angle_beta   90.00
_cell.angle_gamma   90.00
#
_symmetry.space_group_name_H-M   'P 1'
#
loop_
_entity.id
_entity.type
_entity.pdbx_description
1 polymer ?
#
loop_
_entity_poly.entity_id
_entity_poly.type
_entity_poly.pdbx_seq_one_letter_code
_entity_poly.pdbx_strand_id
1 'polypeptide(L)'
;MISPLFRFGDGAVWVSVAKTAWKEVLMKIIVDFDRCEANGVCVGIAPDMFELDDDDMLTVAEGDVAPDRLADAEEAVAQCPKAALRLA
;
A
#
# COMPACT_ATOMS: atom_id res chain seq x y z
N MET A 1 -19.22 -30.27 -7.20
CA MET A 1 -18.11 -31.02 -6.58
C MET A 1 -17.22 -31.53 -7.70
N ILE A 2 -15.91 -31.58 -7.45
CA ILE A 2 -14.76 -31.86 -8.33
C ILE A 2 -14.33 -30.75 -9.33
N SER A 3 -13.17 -30.17 -9.00
CA SER A 3 -12.36 -29.22 -9.76
C SER A 3 -12.12 -29.63 -11.22
N PRO A 4 -11.87 -28.68 -12.14
CA PRO A 4 -11.18 -29.03 -13.38
C PRO A 4 -9.73 -29.39 -13.01
N LEU A 5 -9.42 -30.69 -13.08
CA LEU A 5 -8.03 -31.17 -13.09
C LEU A 5 -7.31 -30.52 -14.27
N PHE A 6 -6.52 -29.48 -14.02
CA PHE A 6 -5.50 -29.05 -14.96
C PHE A 6 -4.33 -30.03 -14.88
N ARG A 7 -4.30 -30.95 -15.84
CA ARG A 7 -3.20 -31.88 -16.07
C ARG A 7 -2.03 -31.12 -16.68
N PHE A 8 -1.08 -30.71 -15.84
CA PHE A 8 0.18 -30.11 -16.29
C PHE A 8 1.18 -31.23 -16.61
N GLY A 9 1.38 -31.46 -17.91
CA GLY A 9 2.49 -32.23 -18.45
C GLY A 9 3.72 -31.34 -18.62
N ASP A 10 4.87 -31.96 -18.36
CA ASP A 10 6.18 -31.64 -18.91
C ASP A 10 6.90 -30.41 -18.31
N GLY A 11 7.48 -30.64 -17.13
CA GLY A 11 8.80 -30.17 -16.72
C GLY A 11 9.19 -28.71 -17.02
N ALA A 12 9.13 -27.88 -15.97
CA ALA A 12 9.85 -26.60 -15.82
C ALA A 12 9.26 -25.32 -16.44
N VAL A 13 8.04 -24.91 -16.03
CA VAL A 13 7.64 -23.49 -15.97
C VAL A 13 6.76 -23.22 -14.74
N TRP A 14 7.32 -23.27 -13.53
CA TRP A 14 6.57 -22.95 -12.29
C TRP A 14 7.14 -21.77 -11.50
N VAL A 15 8.29 -21.22 -11.91
CA VAL A 15 9.00 -20.18 -11.16
C VAL A 15 9.06 -18.90 -11.98
N SER A 16 7.96 -18.17 -12.08
CA SER A 16 7.99 -16.77 -12.56
C SER A 16 6.73 -16.00 -12.19
N VAL A 17 5.54 -16.53 -12.47
CA VAL A 17 4.28 -15.77 -12.30
C VAL A 17 3.99 -15.45 -10.82
N ALA A 18 4.27 -16.37 -9.90
CA ALA A 18 4.07 -16.15 -8.46
C ALA A 18 5.06 -15.14 -7.85
N LYS A 19 6.32 -15.08 -8.30
CA LYS A 19 7.30 -14.13 -7.74
C LYS A 19 7.02 -12.69 -8.16
N THR A 20 6.53 -12.49 -9.38
CA THR A 20 6.18 -11.15 -9.88
C THR A 20 4.90 -10.64 -9.22
N ALA A 21 3.86 -11.49 -9.12
CA ALA A 21 2.57 -11.10 -8.57
C ALA A 21 2.60 -10.67 -7.09
N TRP A 22 3.59 -11.11 -6.30
CA TRP A 22 3.65 -10.76 -4.87
C TRP A 22 4.46 -9.49 -4.66
N LYS A 23 5.43 -9.22 -5.55
CA LYS A 23 6.23 -7.99 -5.50
C LYS A 23 5.42 -6.75 -5.86
N GLU A 24 4.34 -6.90 -6.63
CA GLU A 24 3.46 -5.79 -7.04
C GLU A 24 2.33 -5.49 -6.04
N VAL A 25 2.16 -6.31 -5.01
CA VAL A 25 1.08 -6.17 -4.02
C VAL A 25 1.59 -5.67 -2.66
N LEU A 26 2.90 -5.69 -2.43
CA LEU A 26 3.52 -5.20 -1.19
C LEU A 26 3.90 -3.73 -1.34
N MET A 27 2.89 -2.87 -1.51
CA MET A 27 3.08 -1.43 -1.56
C MET A 27 3.24 -0.90 -0.14
N LYS A 28 4.22 -0.04 0.11
CA LYS A 28 4.38 0.67 1.38
C LYS A 28 4.09 2.15 1.23
N ILE A 29 3.52 2.74 2.26
CA ILE A 29 3.39 4.19 2.38
C ILE A 29 4.72 4.74 2.91
N ILE A 30 5.27 5.73 2.22
CA ILE A 30 6.46 6.46 2.64
C ILE A 30 6.10 7.94 2.79
N VAL A 31 6.56 8.51 3.89
CA VAL A 31 6.38 9.93 4.24
C VAL A 31 7.71 10.66 4.12
N ASP A 32 7.70 11.78 3.42
CA ASP A 32 8.74 12.80 3.47
C ASP A 32 8.40 13.80 4.59
N PHE A 33 9.04 13.62 5.74
CA PHE A 33 8.80 14.46 6.92
C PHE A 33 9.32 15.89 6.78
N ASP A 34 10.28 16.16 5.88
CA ASP A 34 10.73 17.53 5.62
C ASP A 34 9.67 18.34 4.84
N ARG A 35 8.75 17.65 4.16
CA ARG A 35 7.65 18.26 3.40
C ARG A 35 6.30 18.17 4.12
N CYS A 36 6.15 17.27 5.08
CA CYS A 36 4.92 17.10 5.83
C CYS A 36 4.68 18.32 6.72
N GLU A 37 3.53 18.98 6.56
CA GLU A 37 3.12 20.13 7.37
C GLU A 37 1.82 19.82 8.12
N ALA A 38 1.63 18.56 8.54
CA ALA A 38 0.51 18.12 9.40
C ALA A 38 -0.90 18.58 8.98
N ASN A 39 -1.19 18.64 7.67
CA ASN A 39 -2.48 19.17 7.16
C ASN A 39 -3.68 18.24 7.46
N GLY A 40 -3.46 17.00 7.90
CA GLY A 40 -4.52 16.06 8.32
C GLY A 40 -5.38 15.44 7.22
N VAL A 41 -5.18 15.80 5.94
CA VAL A 41 -5.97 15.25 4.81
C VAL A 41 -5.88 13.72 4.72
N CYS A 42 -4.68 13.15 4.90
CA CYS A 42 -4.48 11.70 4.87
C CYS A 42 -5.21 10.97 6.01
N VAL A 43 -5.22 11.55 7.22
CA VAL A 43 -5.98 11.02 8.36
C VAL A 43 -7.48 11.04 8.09
N GLY A 44 -7.97 12.09 7.41
CA GLY A 44 -9.38 12.18 7.00
C GLY A 44 -9.81 11.13 5.96
N ILE A 45 -8.88 10.67 5.12
CA ILE A 45 -9.14 9.67 4.06
C ILE A 45 -8.99 8.25 4.59
N ALA A 46 -7.90 7.97 5.32
CA ALA A 46 -7.53 6.64 5.78
C ALA A 46 -7.07 6.67 7.26
N PRO A 47 -8.00 6.89 8.20
CA PRO A 47 -7.66 7.06 9.63
C PRO A 47 -7.10 5.80 10.30
N ASP A 48 -7.20 4.64 9.66
CA ASP A 48 -6.60 3.39 10.11
C ASP A 48 -5.16 3.19 9.59
N MET A 49 -4.71 4.01 8.63
CA MET A 49 -3.35 3.98 8.09
C MET A 49 -2.49 5.16 8.57
N PHE A 50 -3.12 6.27 8.96
CA PHE A 50 -2.46 7.51 9.33
C PHE A 50 -2.99 8.05 10.66
N GLU A 51 -2.08 8.54 11.49
CA GLU A 51 -2.42 9.21 12.74
C GLU A 51 -1.53 10.45 12.91
N LEU A 52 -2.14 11.58 13.26
CA LEU A 52 -1.43 12.77 13.74
C LEU A 52 -1.63 12.82 15.25
N ASP A 53 -0.54 12.89 16.00
CA ASP A 53 -0.58 13.09 17.44
C ASP A 53 -0.75 14.56 17.83
N ASP A 54 -0.78 14.83 19.14
CA ASP A 54 -0.95 16.17 19.70
C ASP A 54 0.26 17.11 19.42
N ASP A 55 1.39 16.57 18.96
CA ASP A 55 2.60 17.30 18.60
C ASP A 55 2.73 17.50 17.06
N ASP A 56 1.64 17.30 16.32
CA ASP A 56 1.57 17.40 14.85
C ASP A 56 2.49 16.40 14.12
N MET A 57 2.89 15.30 14.77
CA MET A 57 3.74 14.28 14.18
C MET A 57 2.91 13.18 13.51
N LEU A 58 3.15 12.98 12.21
CA LEU A 58 2.47 11.93 11.45
C LEU A 58 3.11 10.57 11.71
N THR A 59 2.29 9.60 12.08
CA THR A 59 2.66 8.18 12.08
C THR A 59 1.86 7.44 11.02
N VAL A 60 2.46 6.36 10.51
CA VAL A 60 1.86 5.48 9.50
C VAL A 60 1.85 4.07 10.04
N ALA A 61 0.75 3.35 9.86
CA ALA A 61 0.62 1.96 10.26
C ALA A 61 1.77 1.12 9.67
N GLU A 62 2.33 0.24 10.51
CA GLU A 62 3.43 -0.64 10.08
C GLU A 62 2.94 -1.70 9.09
N GLY A 63 3.78 -2.00 8.09
CA GLY A 63 3.55 -3.09 7.15
C GLY A 63 3.30 -2.63 5.72
N ASP A 64 2.72 -3.52 4.93
CA ASP A 64 2.33 -3.27 3.55
C ASP A 64 0.86 -2.88 3.49
N VAL A 65 0.50 -2.03 2.53
CA VAL A 65 -0.87 -1.64 2.24
C VAL A 65 -1.63 -2.87 1.76
N ALA A 66 -2.73 -3.20 2.43
CA ALA A 66 -3.57 -4.33 2.04
C ALA A 66 -4.18 -4.07 0.65
N PRO A 67 -4.37 -5.11 -0.19
CA PRO A 67 -4.85 -4.93 -1.56
C PRO A 67 -6.20 -4.23 -1.67
N ASP A 68 -7.08 -4.46 -0.71
CA ASP A 68 -8.42 -3.85 -0.59
C ASP A 68 -8.39 -2.41 -0.09
N ARG A 69 -7.22 -1.94 0.38
CA ARG A 69 -6.99 -0.58 0.89
C ARG A 69 -6.13 0.28 -0.02
N LEU A 70 -5.66 -0.27 -1.14
CA LEU A 70 -4.79 0.44 -2.09
C LEU A 70 -5.44 1.72 -2.63
N ALA A 71 -6.74 1.69 -2.92
CA ALA A 71 -7.45 2.86 -3.44
C ALA A 71 -7.43 4.05 -2.46
N ASP A 72 -7.67 3.80 -1.17
CA ASP A 72 -7.63 4.84 -0.14
C ASP A 72 -6.20 5.38 0.03
N ALA A 73 -5.19 4.50 -0.03
CA ALA A 73 -3.80 4.89 0.06
C ALA A 73 -3.36 5.75 -1.15
N GLU A 74 -3.80 5.40 -2.36
CA GLU A 74 -3.60 6.19 -3.58
C GLU A 74 -4.28 7.55 -3.48
N GLU A 75 -5.51 7.60 -2.95
CA GLU A 75 -6.24 8.85 -2.74
C GLU A 75 -5.51 9.74 -1.71
N ALA A 76 -5.09 9.19 -0.58
CA ALA A 76 -4.33 9.92 0.43
C ALA A 76 -3.01 10.50 -0.13
N VAL A 77 -2.31 9.73 -0.97
CA VAL A 77 -1.11 10.19 -1.68
C VAL A 77 -1.43 11.35 -2.63
N ALA A 78 -2.48 11.22 -3.44
CA ALA A 78 -2.88 12.22 -4.42
C ALA A 78 -3.39 13.52 -3.77
N GLN A 79 -4.09 13.42 -2.64
CA GLN A 79 -4.69 14.56 -1.94
C GLN A 79 -3.74 15.24 -0.95
N CYS A 80 -2.54 14.71 -0.70
CA CYS A 80 -1.56 15.34 0.16
C CYS A 80 -1.17 16.73 -0.40
N PRO A 81 -1.52 17.85 0.28
CA PRO A 81 -1.30 19.20 -0.27
C PRO A 81 0.17 19.54 -0.52
N LYS A 82 1.06 18.87 0.22
CA LYS A 82 2.51 19.05 0.14
C LYS A 82 3.19 18.00 -0.73
N ALA A 83 2.44 17.03 -1.26
CA ALA A 83 2.96 15.85 -1.96
C ALA A 83 4.09 15.16 -1.17
N ALA A 84 3.89 15.01 0.14
CA ALA A 84 4.81 14.38 1.07
C ALA A 84 4.66 12.85 1.16
N LEU A 85 3.59 12.30 0.58
CA LEU A 85 3.29 10.86 0.61
C LEU A 85 3.63 10.21 -0.75
N ARG A 86 4.05 8.95 -0.72
CA ARG A 86 4.15 8.09 -1.91
C ARG A 86 3.96 6.61 -1.57
N LEU A 87 3.56 5.83 -2.56
CA LEU A 87 3.61 4.36 -2.53
C LEU A 87 4.97 3.87 -3.05
N ALA A 88 5.45 2.74 -2.53
CA ALA A 88 6.80 2.20 -2.79
C ALA A 88 6.85 0.68 -2.79
#